data_AF-A0A5J4KZP4-F1
#
_entry.id   AF-A0A5J4KZP4-F1
#
_cell.length_a   1.000
_cell.length_b   1.000
_cell.length_c   1.000
_cell.angle_alpha   90.00
_cell.angle_beta   90.00
_cell.angle_gamma   90.00
#
_symmetry.space_group_name_H-M   'P 1'
#
loop_
_entity.id
_entity.type
_entity.pdbx_description
1 polymer ?
#
loop_
_entity_poly.entity_id
_entity_poly.type
_entity_poly.pdbx_seq_one_letter_code
_entity_poly.pdbx_strand_id
1 'polypeptide(L)' 'MLVSQDEKHVEVYSRSTGWVQERFQGDQMIELDQLDLELPLSSIYEGVL' A
#
# COMPACT_ATOMS: atom_id res chain seq x y z
N MET A 1 4.93 -3.53 -4.66
CA MET A 1 3.77 -2.66 -4.36
C MET A 1 3.23 -2.12 -5.67
N LEU A 2 1.92 -2.13 -5.83
CA LEU A 2 1.22 -1.53 -6.97
C LEU A 2 0.25 -0.47 -6.43
N VAL A 3 0.24 0.70 -7.06
CA VAL A 3 -0.62 1.83 -6.68
C VAL A 3 -1.56 2.13 -7.83
N SER A 4 -2.87 2.11 -7.57
CA SER A 4 -3.90 2.49 -8.52
C SER A 4 -4.40 3.90 -8.19
N GLN A 5 -4.43 4.79 -9.17
CA GLN A 5 -4.87 6.18 -8.99
C GLN A 5 -6.34 6.38 -9.35
N ASP A 6 -6.85 5.63 -10.34
CA ASP A 6 -8.26 5.71 -10.79
C ASP A 6 -9.21 5.19 -9.70
N GLU A 7 -8.89 4.03 -9.16
CA GLU A 7 -9.47 3.50 -7.92
C GLU A 7 -8.39 3.60 -6.84
N LYS A 8 -8.59 4.47 -5.84
CA LYS A 8 -7.57 4.77 -4.81
C LYS A 8 -7.35 3.59 -3.88
N HIS A 9 -6.54 2.63 -4.33
CA HIS A 9 -6.11 1.47 -3.57
C HIS A 9 -4.66 1.10 -3.85
N VAL A 10 -4.05 0.43 -2.88
CA VAL A 10 -2.66 -0.06 -2.97
C VAL A 10 -2.64 -1.55 -2.72
N GLU A 11 -1.83 -2.26 -3.49
CA GLU A 11 -1.62 -3.69 -3.38
C GLU A 11 -0.17 -3.98 -2.98
N VAL A 12 -0.02 -4.72 -1.89
CA VAL A 12 1.28 -5.22 -1.41
C VAL A 12 1.35 -6.72 -1.69
N TYR A 13 2.49 -7.13 -2.22
CA TYR A 13 2.77 -8.51 -2.56
C TYR A 13 4.08 -8.90 -1.88
N SER A 14 4.04 -9.94 -1.05
CA SER A 14 5.23 -10.43 -0.36
C SER A 14 5.58 -11.84 -0.80
N ARG A 15 6.85 -12.07 -1.09
CA ARG A 15 7.35 -13.42 -1.37
C ARG A 15 7.31 -14.31 -0.12
N SER A 16 7.44 -13.75 1.09
CA SER A 16 7.43 -14.52 2.34
C SER A 16 6.07 -15.17 2.61
N THR A 17 4.99 -14.58 2.10
CA THR A 17 3.62 -15.10 2.22
C THR A 17 3.19 -15.91 0.99
N GLY A 18 4.09 -16.18 0.03
CA GLY A 18 3.75 -16.89 -1.20
C GLY A 18 3.07 -16.01 -2.25
N TRP A 19 3.39 -14.71 -2.28
CA TRP A 19 2.77 -13.69 -3.15
C TRP A 19 1.31 -13.40 -2.84
N VAL A 20 0.90 -13.55 -1.57
CA VAL A 20 -0.44 -13.12 -1.13
C VAL A 20 -0.59 -11.62 -1.37
N GLN A 21 -1.73 -11.24 -1.94
CA GLN A 21 -2.13 -9.86 -2.17
C GLN A 21 -2.81 -9.32 -0.93
N GLU A 22 -2.25 -8.25 -0.39
CA GLU A 22 -2.92 -7.41 0.60
C GLU A 22 -3.35 -6.10 -0.07
N ARG A 23 -4.64 -5.77 0.06
CA ARG A 23 -5.24 -4.58 -0.57
C ARG A 23 -5.62 -3.56 0.50
N PHE A 24 -5.17 -2.33 0.31
CA PHE A 24 -5.37 -1.19 1.20
C PHE A 24 -6.15 -0.08 0.50
N GLN A 25 -7.09 0.55 1.20
CA GLN A 25 -7.95 1.63 0.71
C GLN A 25 -8.33 2.62 1.84
N GLY A 26 -8.73 3.84 1.49
CA GLY A 26 -9.12 4.86 2.48
C GLY A 26 -7.95 5.37 3.34
N ASP A 27 -8.13 5.39 4.66
CA ASP A 27 -7.16 5.92 5.63
C ASP A 27 -6.30 4.83 6.30
N GLN A 28 -6.18 3.67 5.65
CA GLN A 28 -5.39 2.56 6.19
C GLN A 28 -3.89 2.88 6.23
N MET A 29 -3.17 2.16 7.08
CA MET A 29 -1.72 2.18 7.17
C MET A 29 -1.14 0.92 6.54
N ILE A 30 -0.10 1.08 5.74
CA ILE A 30 0.66 -0.03 5.16
C ILE A 30 1.91 -0.24 6.00
N GLU A 31 2.07 -1.45 6.53
CA GLU A 31 3.28 -1.89 7.22
C GLU A 31 4.19 -2.61 6.21
N LEU A 32 5.40 -2.08 6.00
CA LEU A 32 6.41 -2.67 5.13
C LEU A 32 7.57 -3.18 5.97
N ASP A 33 7.39 -4.35 6.60
CA ASP A 33 8.36 -4.96 7.53
C ASP A 33 9.80 -5.02 7.02
N GLN A 34 9.99 -5.27 5.72
CA GLN A 34 11.33 -5.36 5.11
C GLN A 34 12.08 -4.03 5.08
N LEU A 35 11.35 -2.92 5.21
CA LEU A 35 11.88 -1.56 5.18
C LEU A 35 11.77 -0.88 6.54
N ASP A 36 11.21 -1.55 7.55
CA ASP A 36 10.87 -0.97 8.85
C ASP A 36 10.12 0.37 8.69
N LEU A 37 9.09 0.34 7.83
CA LEU A 37 8.38 1.54 7.38
C LEU A 37 6.87 1.38 7.57
N GLU A 38 6.29 2.36 8.26
CA GLU A 38 4.85 2.58 8.34
C GLU A 38 4.47 3.69 7.37
N LEU A 39 3.57 3.39 6.43
CA LEU A 39 3.17 4.30 5.37
C LEU A 39 1.65 4.54 5.40
N PRO A 40 1.18 5.72 5.85
CA PRO A 40 -0.23 6.09 5.72
C PRO A 40 -0.63 6.12 4.25
N LEU A 41 -1.76 5.50 3.91
CA LEU A 41 -2.24 5.46 2.52
C LEU A 41 -2.53 6.86 1.97
N SER A 42 -2.97 7.78 2.83
CA SER A 42 -3.20 9.19 2.49
C SER A 42 -1.94 9.90 1.98
N SER A 43 -0.75 9.56 2.52
CA SER A 43 0.53 10.13 2.08
C SER A 43 0.94 9.70 0.68
N ILE A 44 0.48 8.53 0.19
CA ILE A 44 0.75 8.05 -1.18
C ILE A 44 -0.01 8.89 -2.21
N TYR A 45 -1.21 9.37 -1.87
CA TYR A 45 -2.07 10.18 -2.73
C TYR A 45 -1.94 11.69 -2.48
N GLU A 46 -1.01 12.11 -1.61
CA GLU A 46 -0.79 13.53 -1.33
C GLU A 46 -0.33 14.25 -2.60
N GLY A 47 -1.03 15.32 -2.98
CA GLY A 47 -0.73 16.08 -4.20
C GLY A 47 -1.16 15.41 -5.51
N VAL A 48 -1.78 14.23 -5.46
CA VAL A 48 -2.38 13.55 -6.61
C VAL A 48 -3.87 13.93 -6.66
N LEU A 49 -4.15 15.02 -7.38
CA LEU A 49 -5.50 15.52 -7.70
C LEU A 49 -6.04 14.89 -8.98
#